data_AF-A0A5P2G918-F1
#
_entry.id   AF-A0A5P2G918-F1
#
_cell.length_a   1.000
_cell.length_b   1.000
_cell.length_c   1.000
_cell.angle_alpha   90.00
_cell.angle_beta   90.00
_cell.angle_gamma   90.00
#
_symmetry.space_group_name_H-M   'P 1'
#
loop_
_entity.id
_entity.type
_entity.pdbx_description
1 polymer ?
#
loop_
_entity_poly.entity_id
_entity_poly.type
_entity_poly.pdbx_seq_one_letter_code
_entity_poly.pdbx_strand_id
1 'polypeptide(L)'
;MSGSREVHLSGQRSTKRIFKLKSDFENKIIKDFKQTSKDNPFSIRYINNKITNDKPIILIDGESPFWALMGYKEAYQIVQQTIDSPEYTSLKYLMLQFWFSNFYFIQTIQKKSLNNQWNEVRLYNIKDKLFEELSLINSIQQPIEAKIIENLNIEGWSNLYPEFNDITKATEAYGKVLLLADHFYDLRLFDEIELTESDQEKLQQYIQKVGLELQQSFQAVLDSLVEWINMFPFDEDSYTNSDEEQEYFKAMINIKDHIFPEPKGDEEDYQLVMNMEIVSKWVERLKICTESWGIFILLLYGKYIKKIVELYH
;
A
#
# COMPACT_ATOMS: atom_id res chain seq x y z
N MET A 1 -6.95 36.00 47.18
CA MET A 1 -6.11 34.77 47.07
C MET A 1 -6.93 33.48 46.85
N SER A 2 -8.17 33.52 46.33
CA SER A 2 -8.98 32.32 46.02
C SER A 2 -8.95 31.91 44.54
N GLY A 3 -8.67 32.83 43.61
CA GLY A 3 -8.74 32.55 42.17
C GLY A 3 -7.68 31.58 41.62
N SER A 4 -6.50 31.51 42.23
CA SER A 4 -5.42 30.62 41.76
C SER A 4 -5.60 29.14 42.18
N ARG A 5 -6.36 28.86 43.26
CA ARG A 5 -6.67 27.48 43.68
C ARG A 5 -7.82 26.87 42.89
N GLU A 6 -8.86 27.64 42.54
CA GLU A 6 -9.98 27.16 41.73
C GLU A 6 -9.59 26.87 40.28
N VAL A 7 -8.73 27.70 39.68
CA VAL A 7 -8.17 27.46 38.33
C VAL A 7 -7.25 26.23 38.32
N HIS A 8 -6.47 26.00 39.38
CA HIS A 8 -5.64 24.79 39.51
C HIS A 8 -6.47 23.51 39.67
N LEU A 9 -7.55 23.54 40.47
CA LEU A 9 -8.43 22.39 40.70
C LEU A 9 -9.30 22.07 39.48
N SER A 10 -9.79 23.08 38.76
CA SER A 10 -10.55 22.90 37.52
C SER A 10 -9.66 22.36 36.39
N GLY A 11 -8.43 22.88 36.26
CA GLY A 11 -7.42 22.36 35.34
C GLY A 11 -7.10 20.89 35.59
N GLN A 12 -6.84 20.50 36.84
CA GLN A 12 -6.58 19.10 37.21
C GLN A 12 -7.77 18.16 36.91
N ARG A 13 -9.02 18.62 37.08
CA ARG A 13 -10.22 17.83 36.75
C ARG A 13 -10.36 17.64 35.24
N SER A 14 -10.14 18.68 34.45
CA SER A 14 -10.18 18.62 32.99
C SER A 14 -9.09 17.70 32.43
N THR A 15 -7.86 17.79 32.95
CA THR A 15 -6.75 16.91 32.57
C THR A 15 -7.05 15.44 32.87
N LYS A 16 -7.58 15.13 34.07
CA LYS A 16 -8.01 13.75 34.41
C LYS A 16 -9.10 13.23 33.47
N ARG A 17 -10.05 14.07 33.07
CA ARG A 17 -11.13 13.70 32.15
C ARG A 17 -10.60 13.38 30.76
N ILE A 18 -9.65 14.16 30.25
CA ILE A 18 -9.03 13.92 28.95
C ILE A 18 -8.20 12.62 28.96
N PHE A 19 -7.40 12.36 29.99
CA PHE A 19 -6.66 11.10 30.10
C PHE A 19 -7.58 9.89 30.23
N LYS A 20 -8.71 10.03 30.95
CA LYS A 20 -9.72 8.99 30.98
C LYS A 20 -10.32 8.73 29.59
N LEU A 21 -10.66 9.78 28.83
CA LEU A 21 -11.15 9.63 27.46
C LEU A 21 -10.14 8.90 26.55
N LYS A 22 -8.86 9.22 26.67
CA LYS A 22 -7.79 8.50 25.95
C LYS A 22 -7.79 7.02 26.32
N SER A 23 -7.78 6.70 27.62
CA SER A 23 -7.75 5.31 28.08
C SER A 23 -9.01 4.54 27.68
N ASP A 24 -10.18 5.15 27.79
CA ASP A 24 -11.46 4.55 27.40
C ASP A 24 -11.47 4.26 25.88
N PHE A 25 -10.91 5.16 25.06
CA PHE A 25 -10.75 4.97 23.62
C PHE A 25 -9.81 3.79 23.29
N GLU A 26 -8.61 3.78 23.87
CA GLU A 26 -7.64 2.69 23.65
C GLU A 26 -8.18 1.33 24.13
N ASN A 27 -8.84 1.30 25.30
CA ASN A 27 -9.43 0.08 25.84
C ASN A 27 -10.54 -0.47 24.95
N LYS A 28 -11.37 0.40 24.36
CA LYS A 28 -12.41 -0.02 23.40
C LYS A 28 -11.76 -0.65 22.16
N ILE A 29 -10.81 0.03 21.53
CA ILE A 29 -10.09 -0.50 20.36
C ILE A 29 -9.43 -1.85 20.67
N ILE A 30 -8.71 -1.96 21.78
CA ILE A 30 -8.03 -3.21 22.18
C ILE A 30 -9.05 -4.34 22.37
N LYS A 31 -10.21 -4.06 22.98
CA LYS A 31 -11.26 -5.06 23.20
C LYS A 31 -11.86 -5.53 21.88
N ASP A 32 -12.20 -4.60 20.99
CA ASP A 32 -12.85 -4.91 19.72
C ASP A 32 -11.88 -5.68 18.80
N PHE A 33 -10.61 -5.26 18.71
CA PHE A 33 -9.57 -6.00 17.99
C PHE A 33 -9.36 -7.43 18.53
N LYS A 34 -9.34 -7.61 19.85
CA LYS A 34 -9.22 -8.94 20.46
C LYS A 34 -10.42 -9.83 20.14
N GLN A 35 -11.62 -9.26 19.99
CA GLN A 35 -12.78 -10.03 19.60
C GLN A 35 -12.67 -10.46 18.15
N THR A 36 -12.44 -9.51 17.23
CA THR A 36 -12.28 -9.80 15.79
C THR A 36 -11.18 -10.83 15.54
N SER A 37 -10.05 -10.75 16.25
CA SER A 37 -8.93 -11.68 16.11
C SER A 37 -9.23 -13.13 16.51
N LYS A 38 -10.28 -13.39 17.28
CA LYS A 38 -10.66 -14.77 17.68
C LYS A 38 -11.48 -15.47 16.62
N ASP A 39 -12.22 -14.69 15.84
CA ASP A 39 -13.23 -15.20 14.92
C ASP A 39 -12.70 -15.27 13.47
N ASN A 40 -11.43 -14.92 13.25
CA ASN A 40 -10.84 -14.76 11.92
C ASN A 40 -9.41 -15.36 11.82
N PRO A 41 -8.95 -15.74 10.62
CA PRO A 41 -7.59 -16.23 10.32
C PRO A 41 -6.54 -15.08 10.24
N PHE A 42 -6.75 -14.03 11.03
CA PHE A 42 -5.80 -12.96 11.24
C PHE A 42 -5.92 -12.46 12.69
N SER A 43 -4.86 -11.82 13.18
CA SER A 43 -4.85 -11.18 14.50
C SER A 43 -4.53 -9.70 14.39
N ILE A 44 -5.19 -8.88 15.21
CA ILE A 44 -5.01 -7.43 15.26
C ILE A 44 -4.56 -7.04 16.67
N ARG A 45 -3.46 -6.31 16.76
CA ARG A 45 -2.90 -5.80 18.01
C ARG A 45 -2.70 -4.30 17.95
N TYR A 46 -3.22 -3.60 18.95
CA TYR A 46 -2.99 -2.17 19.14
C TYR A 46 -1.82 -1.93 20.08
N ILE A 47 -0.88 -1.06 19.69
CA ILE A 47 0.32 -0.71 20.44
C ILE A 47 0.49 0.81 20.39
N ASN A 48 0.40 1.45 21.55
CA ASN A 48 0.69 2.87 21.71
C ASN A 48 1.46 3.10 23.01
N ASN A 49 2.78 3.06 22.92
CA ASN A 49 3.65 3.23 24.09
C ASN A 49 5.06 3.66 23.64
N LYS A 50 6.00 3.71 24.59
CA LYS A 50 7.39 4.10 24.32
C LYS A 50 8.12 3.24 23.28
N ILE A 51 7.73 1.98 23.08
CA ILE A 51 8.29 1.07 22.05
C ILE A 51 8.03 1.65 20.65
N THR A 52 6.88 2.31 20.48
CA THR A 52 6.42 2.90 19.22
C THR A 52 6.61 4.41 19.16
N ASN A 53 7.41 5.00 20.06
CA ASN A 53 7.52 6.46 20.25
C ASN A 53 6.15 7.14 20.47
N ASP A 54 5.25 6.45 21.19
CA ASP A 54 3.86 6.88 21.44
C ASP A 54 3.04 7.09 20.15
N LYS A 55 3.43 6.43 19.05
CA LYS A 55 2.61 6.31 17.84
C LYS A 55 1.55 5.21 18.02
N PRO A 56 0.28 5.45 17.64
CA PRO A 56 -0.76 4.43 17.66
C PRO A 56 -0.59 3.46 16.49
N ILE A 57 0.14 2.38 16.74
CA ILE A 57 0.40 1.32 15.78
C ILE A 57 -0.65 0.22 15.90
N ILE A 58 -1.16 -0.21 14.76
CA ILE A 58 -2.08 -1.32 14.60
C ILE A 58 -1.34 -2.38 13.81
N LEU A 59 -0.92 -3.44 14.49
CA LEU A 59 -0.21 -4.56 13.91
C LEU A 59 -1.21 -5.67 13.56
N ILE A 60 -1.31 -5.99 12.29
CA ILE A 60 -2.21 -7.00 11.73
C ILE A 60 -1.35 -8.15 11.22
N ASP A 61 -1.58 -9.35 11.73
CA ASP A 61 -0.87 -10.56 11.30
C ASP A 61 -1.86 -11.56 10.70
N GLY A 62 -1.73 -11.83 9.40
CA GLY A 62 -2.57 -12.77 8.66
C GLY A 62 -1.89 -14.12 8.42
N GLU A 63 -2.69 -15.16 8.19
CA GLU A 63 -2.18 -16.45 7.69
C GLU A 63 -1.71 -16.36 6.23
N SER A 64 -2.31 -15.45 5.45
CA SER A 64 -1.95 -15.14 4.06
C SER A 64 -2.03 -13.62 3.81
N PRO A 65 -1.45 -13.11 2.70
CA PRO A 65 -1.57 -11.70 2.35
C PRO A 65 -3.02 -11.21 2.22
N PHE A 66 -3.90 -12.05 1.68
CA PHE A 66 -5.33 -11.75 1.60
C PHE A 66 -5.93 -11.51 2.99
N TRP A 67 -5.66 -12.39 3.96
CA TRP A 67 -6.18 -12.23 5.32
C TRP A 67 -5.56 -11.04 6.07
N ALA A 68 -4.31 -10.69 5.77
CA ALA A 68 -3.71 -9.47 6.30
C ALA A 68 -4.44 -8.21 5.78
N LEU A 69 -4.81 -8.18 4.50
CA LEU A 69 -5.59 -7.09 3.90
C LEU A 69 -7.01 -7.01 4.49
N MET A 70 -7.68 -8.15 4.65
CA MET A 70 -8.99 -8.21 5.31
C MET A 70 -8.92 -7.72 6.76
N GLY A 71 -7.87 -8.11 7.50
CA GLY A 71 -7.60 -7.60 8.84
C GLY A 71 -7.36 -6.10 8.86
N TYR A 72 -6.73 -5.52 7.83
CA TYR A 72 -6.57 -4.07 7.70
C TYR A 72 -7.92 -3.35 7.51
N LYS A 73 -8.78 -3.86 6.62
CA LYS A 73 -10.13 -3.35 6.43
C LYS A 73 -10.94 -3.34 7.73
N GLU A 74 -10.97 -4.47 8.43
CA GLU A 74 -11.68 -4.60 9.71
C GLU A 74 -11.09 -3.68 10.78
N ALA A 75 -9.77 -3.61 10.88
CA ALA A 75 -9.11 -2.72 11.83
C ALA A 75 -9.46 -1.24 11.58
N TYR A 76 -9.46 -0.82 10.31
CA TYR A 76 -9.85 0.53 9.92
C TYR A 76 -11.28 0.84 10.35
N GLN A 77 -12.22 -0.05 10.07
CA GLN A 77 -13.64 0.13 10.41
C GLN A 77 -13.85 0.22 11.93
N ILE A 78 -13.17 -0.62 12.72
CA ILE A 78 -13.24 -0.56 14.19
C ILE A 78 -12.71 0.78 14.72
N VAL A 79 -11.59 1.27 14.17
CA VAL A 79 -11.05 2.59 14.57
C VAL A 79 -12.03 3.69 14.21
N GLN A 80 -12.59 3.67 12.99
CA GLN A 80 -13.59 4.63 12.54
C GLN A 80 -14.84 4.64 13.43
N GLN A 81 -15.40 3.47 13.73
CA GLN A 81 -16.54 3.31 14.64
C GLN A 81 -16.22 3.73 16.08
N THR A 82 -14.97 3.61 16.51
CA THR A 82 -14.54 4.04 17.85
C THR A 82 -14.34 5.55 17.92
N ILE A 83 -13.87 6.17 16.83
CA ILE A 83 -13.84 7.62 16.65
C ILE A 83 -15.26 8.17 16.74
N ASP A 84 -16.24 7.53 16.08
CA ASP A 84 -17.67 7.88 16.19
C ASP A 84 -17.96 9.35 15.82
N SER A 85 -17.34 9.80 14.72
CA SER A 85 -17.50 11.12 14.09
C SER A 85 -17.79 12.30 15.03
N PRO A 86 -16.89 12.61 15.99
CA PRO A 86 -17.18 13.59 17.02
C PRO A 86 -17.16 15.00 16.43
N GLU A 87 -17.96 15.89 17.02
CA GLU A 87 -17.96 17.32 16.68
C GLU A 87 -16.56 17.92 16.87
N TYR A 88 -16.16 18.82 15.97
CA TYR A 88 -14.81 19.45 15.97
C TYR A 88 -14.51 20.24 17.26
N THR A 89 -15.55 20.69 17.95
CA THR A 89 -15.45 21.43 19.22
C THR A 89 -15.44 20.51 20.45
N SER A 90 -15.64 19.20 20.26
CA SER A 90 -15.75 18.26 21.37
C SER A 90 -14.40 17.94 22.02
N LEU A 91 -14.44 17.63 23.32
CA LEU A 91 -13.25 17.19 24.07
C LEU A 91 -12.65 15.88 23.50
N LYS A 92 -13.50 15.01 22.94
CA LYS A 92 -13.08 13.77 22.27
C LYS A 92 -12.28 14.09 21.02
N TYR A 93 -12.72 15.05 20.21
CA TYR A 93 -12.00 15.45 19.00
C TYR A 93 -10.64 16.09 19.32
N LEU A 94 -10.58 16.97 20.33
CA LEU A 94 -9.29 17.54 20.78
C LEU A 94 -8.32 16.46 21.28
N MET A 95 -8.82 15.47 22.03
CA MET A 95 -8.05 14.31 22.49
C MET A 95 -7.51 13.52 21.28
N LEU A 96 -8.35 13.24 20.28
CA LEU A 96 -7.95 12.55 19.06
C LEU A 96 -6.89 13.34 18.27
N GLN A 97 -7.06 14.64 18.09
CA GLN A 97 -6.05 15.45 17.38
C GLN A 97 -4.70 15.47 18.10
N PHE A 98 -4.69 15.44 19.43
CA PHE A 98 -3.45 15.55 20.20
C PHE A 98 -2.66 14.23 20.27
N TRP A 99 -3.32 13.09 20.45
CA TRP A 99 -2.64 11.78 20.58
C TRP A 99 -2.80 10.84 19.38
N PHE A 100 -3.76 11.10 18.50
CA PHE A 100 -4.20 10.18 17.44
C PHE A 100 -4.41 10.91 16.12
N SER A 101 -3.51 11.86 15.81
CA SER A 101 -3.55 12.61 14.55
C SER A 101 -3.36 11.71 13.33
N ASN A 102 -2.57 10.64 13.48
CA ASN A 102 -2.32 9.60 12.48
C ASN A 102 -2.41 8.23 13.15
N PHE A 103 -2.86 7.22 12.40
CA PHE A 103 -2.81 5.81 12.75
C PHE A 103 -1.91 5.07 11.78
N TYR A 104 -1.10 4.15 12.29
CA TYR A 104 -0.10 3.43 11.51
C TYR A 104 -0.46 1.96 11.47
N PHE A 105 -0.75 1.43 10.29
CA PHE A 105 -1.12 0.04 10.09
C PHE A 105 0.08 -0.73 9.55
N ILE A 106 0.51 -1.75 10.29
CA ILE A 106 1.56 -2.68 9.86
C ILE A 106 0.91 -4.01 9.56
N GLN A 107 1.09 -4.50 8.33
CA GLN A 107 0.61 -5.80 7.90
C GLN A 107 1.78 -6.79 7.87
N THR A 108 1.60 -7.93 8.53
CA THR A 108 2.52 -9.05 8.53
C THR A 108 1.81 -10.33 8.12
N ILE A 109 2.56 -11.28 7.60
CA ILE A 109 2.11 -12.64 7.32
C ILE A 109 3.01 -13.59 8.09
N GLN A 110 2.41 -14.42 8.92
CA GLN A 110 3.15 -15.33 9.81
C GLN A 110 4.25 -14.60 10.61
N LYS A 111 3.89 -13.42 11.15
CA LYS A 111 4.70 -12.50 11.95
C LYS A 111 5.84 -11.81 11.20
N LYS A 112 5.89 -11.90 9.86
CA LYS A 112 6.90 -11.24 9.04
C LYS A 112 6.29 -10.19 8.12
N SER A 113 6.90 -9.02 8.01
CA SER A 113 6.48 -7.98 7.08
C SER A 113 6.87 -8.35 5.64
N LEU A 114 6.05 -7.96 4.67
CA LEU A 114 6.39 -8.17 3.25
C LEU A 114 7.53 -7.25 2.79
N ASN A 115 7.48 -6.00 3.21
CA ASN A 115 8.35 -4.93 2.68
C ASN A 115 8.80 -3.91 3.74
N ASN A 116 8.56 -4.18 5.03
CA ASN A 116 8.87 -3.27 6.15
C ASN A 116 8.26 -1.86 5.99
N GLN A 117 7.06 -1.79 5.41
CA GLN A 117 6.31 -0.56 5.27
C GLN A 117 5.03 -0.59 6.13
N TRP A 118 4.56 0.60 6.51
CA TRP A 118 3.25 0.80 7.14
C TRP A 118 2.35 1.65 6.24
N ASN A 119 1.04 1.57 6.45
CA ASN A 119 0.11 2.55 5.92
C ASN A 119 -0.14 3.61 7.00
N GLU A 120 0.21 4.86 6.73
CA GLU A 120 -0.12 5.98 7.61
C GLU A 120 -1.44 6.61 7.19
N VAL A 121 -2.45 6.54 8.06
CA VAL A 121 -3.77 7.12 7.79
C VAL A 121 -4.08 8.23 8.78
N ARG A 122 -4.32 9.42 8.25
CA ARG A 122 -4.63 10.61 9.04
C ARG A 122 -6.04 10.54 9.64
N LEU A 123 -6.23 11.13 10.82
CA LEU A 123 -7.50 11.15 11.56
C LEU A 123 -8.69 11.62 10.72
N TYR A 124 -8.51 12.66 9.91
CA TYR A 124 -9.60 13.19 9.07
C TYR A 124 -10.01 12.19 7.97
N ASN A 125 -9.08 11.40 7.44
CA ASN A 125 -9.42 10.35 6.48
C ASN A 125 -10.26 9.26 7.17
N ILE A 126 -9.83 8.78 8.34
CA ILE A 126 -10.59 7.75 9.09
C ILE A 126 -11.97 8.25 9.50
N LYS A 127 -12.09 9.52 9.86
CA LYS A 127 -13.38 10.12 10.23
C LYS A 127 -14.35 10.20 9.04
N ASP A 128 -13.86 10.62 7.89
CA ASP A 128 -14.72 11.09 6.80
C ASP A 128 -14.84 10.12 5.61
N LYS A 129 -13.97 9.10 5.52
CA LYS A 129 -13.92 8.17 4.38
C LYS A 129 -14.08 6.71 4.80
N LEU A 130 -14.79 5.94 4.00
CA LEU A 130 -14.80 4.47 4.11
C LEU A 130 -13.44 3.90 3.66
N PHE A 131 -13.16 2.66 4.04
CA PHE A 131 -11.92 1.99 3.67
C PHE A 131 -11.76 1.90 2.14
N GLU A 132 -12.85 1.59 1.46
CA GLU A 132 -12.94 1.47 0.00
C GLU A 132 -12.70 2.81 -0.73
N GLU A 133 -12.87 3.93 -0.03
CA GLU A 133 -12.69 5.29 -0.57
C GLU A 133 -11.26 5.83 -0.36
N LEU A 134 -10.40 5.06 0.33
CA LEU A 134 -8.98 5.39 0.44
C LEU A 134 -8.32 5.20 -0.92
N SER A 135 -8.23 6.27 -1.71
CA SER A 135 -7.44 6.25 -2.95
C SER A 135 -5.98 5.85 -2.68
N LEU A 136 -5.30 5.31 -3.71
CA LEU A 136 -3.86 4.93 -3.69
C LEU A 136 -2.95 5.99 -3.01
N ILE A 137 -3.30 7.27 -3.10
CA ILE A 137 -2.56 8.41 -2.51
C ILE A 137 -2.78 8.54 -0.99
N ASN A 138 -3.94 8.13 -0.46
CA ASN A 138 -4.27 8.23 0.97
C ASN A 138 -3.81 7.01 1.80
N SER A 139 -3.31 5.97 1.13
CA SER A 139 -2.76 4.74 1.72
C SER A 139 -1.35 4.46 1.20
N ILE A 140 -0.57 5.49 0.84
CA ILE A 140 0.82 5.29 0.41
C ILE A 140 1.59 4.62 1.54
N GLN A 141 2.14 3.46 1.24
CA GLN A 141 3.00 2.75 2.15
C GLN A 141 4.28 3.56 2.37
N GLN A 142 4.64 3.75 3.63
CA GLN A 142 5.88 4.43 4.02
C GLN A 142 6.80 3.47 4.75
N PRO A 143 8.13 3.61 4.61
CA PRO A 143 9.07 2.83 5.40
C PRO A 143 8.80 2.97 6.90
N ILE A 144 8.76 1.86 7.62
CA ILE A 144 8.68 1.86 9.07
C ILE A 144 10.00 2.41 9.63
N GLU A 145 9.93 3.27 10.63
CA GLU A 145 11.13 3.78 11.31
C GLU A 145 11.98 2.63 11.86
N ALA A 146 13.29 2.63 11.60
CA ALA A 146 14.19 1.53 11.98
C ALA A 146 14.10 1.14 13.46
N LYS A 147 14.00 2.13 14.37
CA LYS A 147 13.82 1.89 15.81
C LYS A 147 12.53 1.13 16.13
N ILE A 148 11.46 1.38 15.39
CA ILE A 148 10.17 0.71 15.59
C ILE A 148 10.24 -0.73 15.08
N ILE A 149 10.91 -0.96 13.94
CA ILE A 149 11.19 -2.32 13.44
C ILE A 149 11.95 -3.13 14.49
N GLU A 150 13.05 -2.59 15.01
CA GLU A 150 13.87 -3.23 16.06
C GLU A 150 13.07 -3.48 17.33
N ASN A 151 12.37 -2.46 17.84
CA ASN A 151 11.64 -2.54 19.09
C ASN A 151 10.44 -3.49 19.04
N LEU A 152 9.78 -3.62 17.88
CA LEU A 152 8.69 -4.56 17.66
C LEU A 152 9.16 -5.93 17.19
N ASN A 153 10.47 -6.10 16.95
CA ASN A 153 11.08 -7.30 16.39
C ASN A 153 10.37 -7.76 15.09
N ILE A 154 10.12 -6.81 14.19
CA ILE A 154 9.49 -7.09 12.89
C ILE A 154 10.59 -7.60 11.95
N GLU A 155 10.52 -8.89 11.63
CA GLU A 155 11.35 -9.48 10.58
C GLU A 155 10.65 -9.31 9.23
N GLY A 156 11.43 -9.12 8.15
CA GLY A 156 10.91 -9.00 6.79
C GLY A 156 11.10 -10.30 6.01
N TRP A 157 10.11 -10.69 5.21
CA TRP A 157 10.26 -11.77 4.23
C TRP A 157 11.42 -11.53 3.26
N SER A 158 11.59 -10.28 2.83
CA SER A 158 12.70 -9.84 1.97
C SER A 158 14.09 -9.93 2.59
N ASN A 159 14.20 -9.93 3.92
CA ASN A 159 15.47 -10.13 4.62
C ASN A 159 15.88 -11.60 4.66
N LEU A 160 14.91 -12.50 4.64
CA LEU A 160 15.12 -13.95 4.72
C LEU A 160 15.25 -14.57 3.33
N TYR A 161 14.49 -14.07 2.36
CA TYR A 161 14.37 -14.60 1.02
C TYR A 161 14.49 -13.46 0.00
N PRO A 162 15.62 -13.36 -0.72
CA PRO A 162 15.90 -12.27 -1.64
C PRO A 162 14.86 -12.07 -2.74
N GLU A 163 14.13 -13.11 -3.12
CA GLU A 163 13.13 -13.12 -4.20
C GLU A 163 12.00 -12.11 -3.97
N PHE A 164 11.67 -11.81 -2.70
CA PHE A 164 10.68 -10.76 -2.37
C PHE A 164 11.19 -9.34 -2.70
N ASN A 165 12.50 -9.14 -2.83
CA ASN A 165 13.05 -7.87 -3.31
C ASN A 165 12.74 -7.65 -4.79
N ASP A 166 12.61 -8.72 -5.57
CA ASP A 166 12.30 -8.60 -7.00
C ASP A 166 10.85 -8.16 -7.22
N ILE A 167 9.92 -8.63 -6.37
CA ILE A 167 8.54 -8.10 -6.31
C ILE A 167 8.53 -6.60 -5.99
N THR A 168 9.37 -6.16 -5.06
CA THR A 168 9.48 -4.75 -4.69
C THR A 168 10.01 -3.91 -5.86
N LYS A 169 11.11 -4.33 -6.50
CA LYS A 169 11.69 -3.66 -7.67
C LYS A 169 10.69 -3.56 -8.83
N ALA A 170 9.96 -4.63 -9.11
CA ALA A 170 8.94 -4.66 -10.16
C ALA A 170 7.79 -3.70 -9.84
N THR A 171 7.35 -3.63 -8.58
CA THR A 171 6.32 -2.69 -8.14
C THR A 171 6.77 -1.24 -8.27
N GLU A 172 8.03 -0.93 -7.90
CA GLU A 172 8.61 0.40 -8.10
C GLU A 172 8.75 0.76 -9.58
N ALA A 173 9.20 -0.18 -10.41
CA ALA A 173 9.31 -0.01 -11.85
C ALA A 173 7.92 0.23 -12.48
N TYR A 174 6.89 -0.49 -12.05
CA TYR A 174 5.52 -0.28 -12.50
C TYR A 174 5.01 1.11 -12.10
N GLY A 175 5.27 1.56 -10.86
CA GLY A 175 4.95 2.91 -10.42
C GLY A 175 5.63 3.98 -11.28
N LYS A 176 6.90 3.78 -11.66
CA LYS A 176 7.61 4.67 -12.59
C LYS A 176 6.99 4.66 -13.98
N VAL A 177 6.59 3.50 -14.50
CA VAL A 177 5.90 3.40 -15.79
C VAL A 177 4.64 4.26 -15.81
N LEU A 178 3.80 4.14 -14.77
CA LEU A 178 2.58 4.96 -14.65
C LEU A 178 2.89 6.46 -14.67
N LEU A 179 3.79 6.90 -13.77
CA LEU A 179 4.14 8.31 -13.62
C LEU A 179 4.80 8.89 -14.88
N LEU A 180 5.73 8.15 -15.49
CA LEU A 180 6.44 8.59 -16.66
C LEU A 180 5.57 8.54 -17.91
N ALA A 181 4.65 7.57 -18.04
CA ALA A 181 3.71 7.54 -19.16
C ALA A 181 2.75 8.74 -19.12
N ASP A 182 2.20 9.07 -17.94
CA ASP A 182 1.36 10.26 -17.76
C ASP A 182 2.15 11.54 -18.03
N HIS A 183 3.35 11.67 -17.45
CA HIS A 183 4.21 12.84 -17.68
C HIS A 183 4.60 12.99 -19.15
N PHE A 184 4.96 11.89 -19.82
CA PHE A 184 5.31 11.89 -21.23
C PHE A 184 4.09 12.25 -22.11
N TYR A 185 2.90 11.81 -21.72
CA TYR A 185 1.65 12.22 -22.36
C TYR A 185 1.39 13.73 -22.20
N ASP A 186 1.65 14.30 -21.03
CA ASP A 186 1.50 15.75 -20.78
C ASP A 186 2.47 16.59 -21.61
N LEU A 187 3.65 16.07 -21.97
CA LEU A 187 4.61 16.79 -22.82
C LEU A 187 4.06 17.12 -24.21
N ARG A 188 2.98 16.47 -24.68
CA ARG A 188 2.33 16.83 -25.95
C ARG A 188 1.72 18.23 -25.93
N LEU A 189 1.46 18.79 -24.75
CA LEU A 189 0.95 20.16 -24.61
C LEU A 189 1.96 21.20 -25.12
N PHE A 190 3.24 20.84 -25.25
CA PHE A 190 4.23 21.71 -25.87
C PHE A 190 4.06 21.83 -27.39
N ASP A 191 3.34 20.91 -28.05
CA ASP A 191 3.01 21.03 -29.48
C ASP A 191 2.07 22.22 -29.76
N GLU A 192 1.35 22.69 -28.73
CA GLU A 192 0.45 23.85 -28.80
C GLU A 192 1.18 25.19 -28.57
N ILE A 193 2.49 25.16 -28.29
CA ILE A 193 3.29 26.33 -27.94
C ILE A 193 4.30 26.59 -29.06
N GLU A 194 4.38 27.83 -29.56
CA GLU A 194 5.47 28.24 -30.47
C GLU A 194 6.80 28.27 -29.69
N LEU A 195 7.64 27.27 -29.93
CA LEU A 195 8.98 27.13 -29.35
C LEU A 195 10.06 27.67 -30.30
N THR A 196 11.10 28.28 -29.73
CA THR A 196 12.32 28.61 -30.48
C THR A 196 13.08 27.34 -30.86
N GLU A 197 13.93 27.37 -31.90
CA GLU A 197 14.76 26.21 -32.29
C GLU A 197 15.58 25.66 -31.10
N SER A 198 16.16 26.54 -30.28
CA SER A 198 16.91 26.13 -29.08
C SER A 198 16.03 25.43 -28.04
N ASP A 199 14.78 25.85 -27.89
CA ASP A 199 13.86 25.23 -26.94
C ASP A 199 13.30 23.91 -27.47
N GLN A 200 13.13 23.79 -28.79
CA GLN A 200 12.79 22.53 -29.46
C GLN A 200 13.90 21.48 -29.24
N GLU A 201 15.17 21.85 -29.40
CA GLU A 201 16.30 20.95 -29.15
C GLU A 201 16.34 20.47 -27.70
N LYS A 202 16.14 21.38 -26.72
CA LYS A 202 16.08 21.03 -25.30
C LYS A 202 14.91 20.09 -24.99
N LEU A 203 13.74 20.36 -25.55
CA LEU A 203 12.56 19.52 -25.37
C LEU A 203 12.80 18.12 -25.94
N GLN A 204 13.39 18.01 -27.12
CA GLN A 204 13.74 16.71 -27.72
C GLN A 204 14.72 15.92 -26.86
N GLN A 205 15.79 16.55 -26.35
CA GLN A 205 16.73 15.89 -25.44
C GLN A 205 16.04 15.41 -24.14
N TYR A 206 15.12 16.21 -23.61
CA TYR A 206 14.35 15.86 -22.42
C TYR A 206 13.40 14.69 -22.69
N ILE A 207 12.65 14.72 -23.80
CA ILE A 207 11.77 13.63 -24.23
C ILE A 207 12.56 12.34 -24.39
N GLN A 208 13.72 12.36 -25.03
CA GLN A 208 14.57 11.17 -25.18
C GLN A 208 15.00 10.60 -23.82
N LYS A 209 15.38 11.47 -22.88
CA LYS A 209 15.76 11.05 -21.52
C LYS A 209 14.59 10.38 -20.78
N VAL A 210 13.41 11.01 -20.77
CA VAL A 210 12.21 10.47 -20.11
C VAL A 210 11.77 9.16 -20.79
N GLY A 211 11.80 9.13 -22.12
CA GLY A 211 11.44 7.94 -22.91
C GLY A 211 12.34 6.74 -22.62
N LEU A 212 13.65 6.97 -22.45
CA LEU A 212 14.59 5.91 -22.07
C LEU A 212 14.30 5.36 -20.67
N GLU A 213 14.04 6.23 -19.69
CA GLU A 213 13.72 5.81 -18.32
C GLU A 213 12.39 5.05 -18.25
N LEU A 214 11.39 5.49 -19.03
CA LEU A 214 10.12 4.80 -19.21
C LEU A 214 10.36 3.41 -19.82
N GLN A 215 11.12 3.30 -20.90
CA GLN A 215 11.42 2.03 -21.56
C GLN A 215 12.13 1.05 -20.63
N GLN A 216 13.14 1.50 -19.87
CA GLN A 216 13.86 0.67 -18.91
C GLN A 216 12.94 0.16 -17.79
N SER A 217 12.11 1.05 -17.24
CA SER A 217 11.16 0.68 -16.19
C SER A 217 10.11 -0.30 -16.70
N PHE A 218 9.64 -0.11 -17.94
CA PHE A 218 8.67 -0.98 -18.58
C PHE A 218 9.25 -2.37 -18.85
N GLN A 219 10.49 -2.44 -19.36
CA GLN A 219 11.16 -3.71 -19.60
C GLN A 219 11.33 -4.50 -18.29
N ALA A 220 11.74 -3.83 -17.20
CA ALA A 220 11.86 -4.49 -15.90
C ALA A 220 10.53 -5.11 -15.43
N VAL A 221 9.40 -4.47 -15.69
CA VAL A 221 8.07 -5.03 -15.39
C VAL A 221 7.78 -6.25 -16.24
N LEU A 222 8.05 -6.19 -17.55
CA LEU A 222 7.82 -7.31 -18.47
C LEU A 222 8.68 -8.52 -18.11
N ASP A 223 9.96 -8.31 -17.82
CA ASP A 223 10.89 -9.37 -17.43
C ASP A 223 10.41 -10.09 -16.16
N SER A 224 10.00 -9.34 -15.14
CA SER A 224 9.43 -9.91 -13.91
C SER A 224 8.15 -10.69 -14.15
N LEU A 225 7.25 -10.19 -15.01
CA LEU A 225 6.03 -10.92 -15.36
C LEU A 225 6.31 -12.24 -16.07
N VAL A 226 7.24 -12.25 -17.02
CA VAL A 226 7.66 -13.47 -17.72
C VAL A 226 8.24 -14.48 -16.72
N GLU A 227 9.08 -14.03 -15.79
CA GLU A 227 9.62 -14.88 -14.74
C GLU A 227 8.52 -15.49 -13.87
N TRP A 228 7.56 -14.70 -13.39
CA TRP A 228 6.48 -15.20 -12.51
C TRP A 228 5.48 -16.11 -13.22
N ILE A 229 5.15 -15.84 -14.48
CA ILE A 229 4.31 -16.71 -15.31
C ILE A 229 4.96 -18.10 -15.45
N ASN A 230 6.28 -18.13 -15.64
CA ASN A 230 7.02 -19.39 -15.74
C ASN A 230 7.21 -20.07 -14.37
N MET A 231 7.38 -19.31 -13.29
CA MET A 231 7.58 -19.84 -11.94
C MET A 231 6.30 -20.44 -11.35
N PHE A 232 5.15 -19.83 -11.62
CA PHE A 232 3.84 -20.24 -11.13
C PHE A 232 2.89 -20.50 -12.31
N PRO A 233 3.11 -21.60 -13.05
CA PRO A 233 2.29 -21.93 -14.22
C PRO A 233 0.86 -22.26 -13.82
N PHE A 234 -0.05 -22.16 -14.80
CA PHE A 234 -1.44 -22.56 -14.63
C PHE A 234 -1.55 -24.05 -14.29
N ASP A 235 -2.27 -24.33 -13.21
CA ASP A 235 -2.63 -25.67 -12.76
C ASP A 235 -4.16 -25.75 -12.62
N GLU A 236 -4.78 -26.61 -13.43
CA GLU A 236 -6.24 -26.72 -13.55
C GLU A 236 -6.89 -27.20 -12.24
N ASP A 237 -6.24 -28.12 -11.54
CA ASP A 237 -6.72 -28.68 -10.28
C ASP A 237 -6.70 -27.62 -9.17
N SER A 238 -5.61 -26.86 -9.04
CA SER A 238 -5.52 -25.76 -8.07
C SER A 238 -6.51 -24.64 -8.39
N TYR A 239 -6.63 -24.26 -9.66
CA TYR A 239 -7.55 -23.21 -10.12
C TYR A 239 -9.02 -23.53 -9.82
N THR A 240 -9.44 -24.77 -10.07
CA THR A 240 -10.85 -25.15 -9.89
C THR A 240 -11.27 -25.20 -8.41
N ASN A 241 -10.30 -25.42 -7.51
CA ASN A 241 -10.57 -25.66 -6.08
C ASN A 241 -10.22 -24.47 -5.17
N SER A 242 -9.75 -23.34 -5.71
CA SER A 242 -9.31 -22.19 -4.91
C SER A 242 -9.73 -20.87 -5.54
N ASP A 243 -10.62 -20.13 -4.87
CA ASP A 243 -11.01 -18.77 -5.26
C ASP A 243 -9.79 -17.83 -5.33
N GLU A 244 -8.78 -18.06 -4.48
CA GLU A 244 -7.52 -17.29 -4.47
C GLU A 244 -6.71 -17.53 -5.75
N GLU A 245 -6.66 -18.78 -6.24
CA GLU A 245 -6.01 -19.10 -7.51
C GLU A 245 -6.76 -18.51 -8.70
N GLN A 246 -8.10 -18.52 -8.67
CA GLN A 246 -8.91 -17.91 -9.73
C GLN A 246 -8.65 -16.41 -9.85
N GLU A 247 -8.66 -15.69 -8.73
CA GLU A 247 -8.37 -14.25 -8.73
C GLU A 247 -6.91 -13.95 -9.11
N TYR A 248 -5.95 -14.80 -8.73
CA TYR A 248 -4.55 -14.66 -9.17
C TYR A 248 -4.45 -14.73 -10.70
N PHE A 249 -4.98 -15.78 -11.33
CA PHE A 249 -4.87 -15.97 -12.77
C PHE A 249 -5.67 -14.93 -13.55
N LYS A 250 -6.84 -14.52 -13.04
CA LYS A 250 -7.64 -13.44 -13.62
C LYS A 250 -6.86 -12.11 -13.62
N ALA A 251 -6.25 -11.75 -12.49
CA ALA A 251 -5.43 -10.54 -12.39
C ALA A 251 -4.20 -10.62 -13.32
N MET A 252 -3.52 -11.78 -13.34
CA MET A 252 -2.35 -12.02 -14.20
C MET A 252 -2.69 -11.91 -15.70
N ILE A 253 -3.79 -12.53 -16.14
CA ILE A 253 -4.25 -12.48 -17.54
C ILE A 253 -4.63 -11.04 -17.91
N ASN A 254 -5.40 -10.35 -17.06
CA ASN A 254 -5.74 -8.94 -17.29
C ASN A 254 -4.49 -8.08 -17.47
N ILE A 255 -3.48 -8.25 -16.60
CA ILE A 255 -2.20 -7.53 -16.73
C ILE A 255 -1.53 -7.91 -18.03
N LYS A 256 -1.37 -9.21 -18.33
CA LYS A 256 -0.70 -9.70 -19.54
C LYS A 256 -1.33 -9.12 -20.81
N ASP A 257 -2.64 -9.23 -20.96
CA ASP A 257 -3.33 -8.82 -22.19
C ASP A 257 -3.22 -7.29 -22.43
N HIS A 258 -3.02 -6.51 -21.37
CA HIS A 258 -2.95 -5.05 -21.43
C HIS A 258 -1.52 -4.49 -21.32
N ILE A 259 -0.55 -5.25 -20.82
CA ILE A 259 0.82 -4.76 -20.61
C ILE A 259 1.80 -5.20 -21.69
N PHE A 260 1.56 -6.33 -22.37
CA PHE A 260 2.45 -6.77 -23.44
C PHE A 260 2.21 -5.94 -24.72
N PRO A 261 3.27 -5.48 -25.41
CA PRO A 261 3.10 -4.81 -26.70
C PRO A 261 2.39 -5.73 -27.70
N GLU A 262 1.53 -5.16 -28.56
CA GLU A 262 0.87 -5.93 -29.61
C GLU A 262 1.93 -6.54 -30.55
N PRO A 263 1.77 -7.83 -30.94
CA PRO A 263 2.70 -8.48 -31.87
C PRO A 263 2.76 -7.72 -33.19
N LYS A 264 3.96 -7.25 -33.56
CA LYS A 264 4.24 -6.77 -34.92
C LYS A 264 4.67 -7.95 -35.80
N GLY A 265 3.75 -8.87 -36.08
CA GLY A 265 4.03 -10.04 -36.92
C GLY A 265 4.85 -11.13 -36.21
N ASP A 266 5.83 -11.71 -36.92
CA ASP A 266 6.58 -12.92 -36.51
C ASP A 266 7.87 -12.63 -35.69
N GLU A 267 8.04 -11.44 -35.11
CA GLU A 267 9.25 -11.10 -34.34
C GLU A 267 9.18 -11.68 -32.92
N GLU A 268 10.18 -12.50 -32.56
CA GLU A 268 10.33 -13.13 -31.22
C GLU A 268 10.98 -12.20 -30.17
N ASP A 269 11.70 -11.14 -30.61
CA ASP A 269 12.39 -10.18 -29.75
C ASP A 269 11.63 -8.86 -29.64
N TYR A 270 10.82 -8.70 -28.59
CA TYR A 270 10.08 -7.47 -28.32
C TYR A 270 10.99 -6.40 -27.71
N GLN A 271 11.51 -5.48 -28.51
CA GLN A 271 12.02 -4.20 -27.99
C GLN A 271 10.89 -3.16 -27.96
N LEU A 272 10.51 -2.75 -26.74
CA LEU A 272 9.50 -1.72 -26.53
C LEU A 272 10.03 -0.35 -26.99
N VAL A 273 9.57 0.16 -28.12
CA VAL A 273 9.89 1.52 -28.59
C VAL A 273 8.76 2.46 -28.18
N MET A 274 9.02 3.38 -27.24
CA MET A 274 8.04 4.35 -26.77
C MET A 274 8.16 5.66 -27.56
N ASN A 275 7.07 6.07 -28.22
CA ASN A 275 6.91 7.39 -28.81
C ASN A 275 5.58 8.02 -28.37
N MET A 276 5.38 9.32 -28.62
CA MET A 276 4.21 10.08 -28.14
C MET A 276 2.87 9.47 -28.59
N GLU A 277 2.80 8.96 -29.81
CA GLU A 277 1.60 8.34 -30.36
C GLU A 277 1.27 7.02 -29.65
N ILE A 278 2.29 6.21 -29.39
CA ILE A 278 2.18 4.91 -28.70
C ILE A 278 1.84 5.09 -27.21
N VAL A 279 2.39 6.11 -26.55
CA VAL A 279 2.17 6.39 -25.12
C VAL A 279 0.70 6.65 -24.80
N SER A 280 -0.03 7.35 -25.68
CA SER A 280 -1.47 7.62 -25.48
C SER A 280 -2.30 6.33 -25.34
N LYS A 281 -1.99 5.31 -26.15
CA LYS A 281 -2.62 3.99 -26.07
C LYS A 281 -2.22 3.22 -24.81
N TRP A 282 -0.99 3.43 -24.33
CA TRP A 282 -0.51 2.81 -23.10
C TRP A 282 -1.19 3.37 -21.85
N VAL A 283 -1.45 4.68 -21.77
CA VAL A 283 -2.11 5.28 -20.60
C VAL A 283 -3.45 4.60 -20.30
N GLU A 284 -4.26 4.31 -21.32
CA GLU A 284 -5.55 3.62 -21.13
C GLU A 284 -5.37 2.16 -20.69
N ARG A 285 -4.44 1.43 -21.33
CA ARG A 285 -4.15 0.03 -20.98
C ARG A 285 -3.57 -0.09 -19.56
N LEU A 286 -2.69 0.83 -19.18
CA LEU A 286 -2.07 0.89 -17.87
C LEU A 286 -3.08 1.15 -16.74
N LYS A 287 -4.17 1.87 -16.99
CA LYS A 287 -5.27 2.02 -16.02
C LYS A 287 -5.91 0.66 -15.70
N ILE A 288 -6.17 -0.15 -16.72
CA ILE A 288 -6.71 -1.52 -16.55
C ILE A 288 -5.71 -2.39 -15.79
N CYS A 289 -4.43 -2.33 -16.17
CA CYS A 289 -3.37 -3.02 -15.44
C CYS A 289 -3.33 -2.60 -13.96
N THR A 290 -3.52 -1.31 -13.66
CA THR A 290 -3.37 -0.77 -12.29
C THR A 290 -4.39 -1.39 -11.34
N GLU A 291 -5.63 -1.58 -11.80
CA GLU A 291 -6.69 -2.22 -11.01
C GLU A 291 -6.35 -3.67 -10.64
N SER A 292 -5.69 -4.39 -11.55
CA SER A 292 -5.30 -5.79 -11.36
C SER A 292 -3.93 -5.94 -10.67
N TRP A 293 -3.04 -4.95 -10.79
CA TRP A 293 -1.66 -5.03 -10.31
C TRP A 293 -1.56 -5.23 -8.80
N GLY A 294 -2.34 -4.46 -8.02
CA GLY A 294 -2.33 -4.58 -6.57
C GLY A 294 -2.77 -5.96 -6.08
N ILE A 295 -3.82 -6.52 -6.70
CA ILE A 295 -4.32 -7.86 -6.40
C ILE A 295 -3.27 -8.90 -6.79
N PHE A 296 -2.73 -8.80 -7.99
CA PHE A 296 -1.71 -9.71 -8.50
C PHE A 296 -0.48 -9.78 -7.58
N ILE A 297 0.09 -8.63 -7.21
CA ILE A 297 1.25 -8.57 -6.33
C ILE A 297 0.94 -9.17 -4.96
N LEU A 298 -0.22 -8.85 -4.39
CA LEU A 298 -0.64 -9.39 -3.09
C LEU A 298 -0.71 -10.93 -3.11
N LEU A 299 -1.32 -11.49 -4.15
CA LEU A 299 -1.47 -12.95 -4.31
C LEU A 299 -0.14 -13.62 -4.67
N LEU A 300 0.73 -12.95 -5.44
CA LEU A 300 2.08 -13.41 -5.73
C LEU A 300 2.92 -13.57 -4.45
N TYR A 301 2.87 -12.61 -3.53
CA TYR A 301 3.48 -12.76 -2.20
C TYR A 301 3.00 -14.04 -1.50
N GLY A 302 1.71 -14.37 -1.60
CA GLY A 302 1.12 -15.57 -1.01
C GLY A 302 1.69 -16.84 -1.62
N LYS A 303 1.83 -16.89 -2.94
CA LYS A 303 2.45 -18.01 -3.65
C LYS A 303 3.90 -18.25 -3.24
N TYR A 304 4.71 -17.18 -3.13
CA TYR A 304 6.10 -17.31 -2.65
C TYR A 304 6.16 -17.84 -1.22
N ILE A 305 5.34 -17.29 -0.32
CA ILE A 305 5.30 -17.73 1.08
C ILE A 305 4.90 -19.22 1.16
N LYS A 306 3.85 -19.63 0.43
CA LYS A 306 3.41 -21.03 0.40
C LYS A 306 4.52 -21.96 -0.11
N LYS A 307 5.14 -21.62 -1.24
CA LYS A 307 6.27 -22.38 -1.80
C LYS A 307 7.41 -22.54 -0.81
N ILE A 308 7.76 -21.48 -0.08
CA ILE A 308 8.82 -21.52 0.94
C ILE A 308 8.40 -22.41 2.11
N VAL A 309 7.19 -22.22 2.64
CA VAL A 309 6.68 -23.01 3.78
C VAL A 309 6.67 -24.50 3.43
N GLU A 310 6.25 -24.88 2.22
CA GLU A 310 6.25 -26.27 1.73
C GLU A 310 7.66 -26.86 1.52
N LEU A 311 8.67 -26.02 1.23
CA LEU A 311 10.06 -26.48 1.06
C LEU A 311 10.78 -26.73 2.38
N TYR A 312 10.34 -26.08 3.47
CA TYR A 312 11.02 -26.12 4.77
C TYR A 312 10.24 -26.84 5.88
N HIS A 313 9.08 -27.42 5.57
CA HIS A 313 8.27 -28.25 6.48
C HIS A 313 7.98 -29.63 5.90
#